data_AF-A0A2A7WMG3-F1
#
_entry.id   AF-A0A2A7WMG3-F1
#
_cell.length_a   1.000
_cell.length_b   1.000
_cell.length_c   1.000
_cell.angle_alpha   90.00
_cell.angle_beta   90.00
_cell.angle_gamma   90.00
#
_symmetry.space_group_name_H-M   'P 1'
#
loop_
_entity.id
_entity.type
_entity.pdbx_description
1 polymer ?
#
loop_
_entity_poly.entity_id
_entity_poly.type
_entity_poly.pdbx_seq_one_letter_code
_entity_poly.pdbx_strand_id
1 'polypeptide(L)' 'MPKDTTKKRKKVVIVLEELDFTWDESEVKEFVRLWKEDTSIWELAKHFQRPQAELALLIMDQEIKGRIKPRKIGLG' A
#
# COMPACT_ATOMS: atom_id res chain seq x y z
N MET A 1 22.27 5.67 4.00
CA MET A 1 22.79 6.74 3.11
C MET A 1 22.54 8.08 3.77
N PRO A 2 23.56 8.93 3.96
CA PRO A 2 23.32 10.31 4.36
C PRO A 2 22.50 11.01 3.27
N LYS A 3 21.43 11.71 3.68
CA LYS A 3 20.66 12.55 2.76
C LYS A 3 21.52 13.76 2.41
N ASP A 4 21.77 13.99 1.13
CA ASP A 4 22.43 15.21 0.66
C ASP A 4 21.52 16.42 0.97
N THR A 5 21.93 17.22 1.95
CA THR A 5 21.18 18.37 2.48
C THR A 5 21.40 19.65 1.67
N THR A 6 22.26 19.62 0.64
CA THR A 6 22.63 20.83 -0.13
C THR A 6 21.61 21.20 -1.21
N LYS A 7 20.70 20.29 -1.58
CA LYS A 7 19.75 20.50 -2.67
C LYS A 7 18.45 21.18 -2.19
N LYS A 8 18.32 22.49 -2.40
CA LYS A 8 17.05 23.22 -2.20
C LYS A 8 15.97 22.70 -3.16
N ARG A 9 14.90 22.12 -2.63
CA ARG A 9 13.70 21.73 -3.40
C ARG A 9 12.98 23.01 -3.86
N LYS A 10 12.55 23.07 -5.12
CA LYS A 10 11.70 24.15 -5.67
C LYS A 10 10.36 23.54 -6.07
N LYS A 11 9.24 24.20 -5.72
CA LYS A 11 7.87 23.74 -5.99
C LYS A 11 7.60 22.33 -5.46
N VAL A 12 7.61 22.18 -4.14
CA VAL A 12 7.33 20.89 -3.47
C VAL A 12 5.88 20.51 -3.72
N VAL A 13 5.66 19.25 -4.12
CA VAL A 13 4.34 18.63 -4.27
C VAL A 13 4.34 17.39 -3.37
N ILE A 14 3.28 17.23 -2.58
CA ILE A 14 3.00 15.99 -1.85
C ILE A 14 2.17 15.13 -2.80
N VAL A 15 2.70 13.95 -3.13
CA VAL A 15 1.97 13.00 -3.98
C VAL A 15 1.05 12.15 -3.10
N LEU A 16 -0.13 11.80 -3.62
CA LEU A 16 -1.13 10.97 -2.93
C LEU A 16 -1.68 11.62 -1.65
N GLU A 17 -1.77 12.95 -1.62
CA GLU A 17 -2.26 13.71 -0.46
C GLU A 17 -3.73 13.43 -0.14
N GLU A 18 -4.47 12.97 -1.15
CA GLU A 18 -5.91 12.72 -1.12
C GLU A 18 -6.27 11.28 -0.70
N LEU A 19 -5.28 10.42 -0.48
CA LEU A 19 -5.50 9.04 -0.06
C LEU A 19 -5.61 8.91 1.46
N ASP A 20 -6.45 7.99 1.92
CA ASP A 20 -6.59 7.67 3.34
C ASP A 20 -5.74 6.44 3.71
N PHE A 21 -4.72 6.65 4.54
CA PHE A 21 -3.82 5.58 5.01
C PHE A 21 -4.15 5.10 6.43
N THR A 22 -5.31 5.48 6.97
CA THR A 22 -5.79 4.94 8.23
C THR A 22 -6.48 3.60 7.98
N TRP A 23 -6.11 2.59 8.78
CA TRP A 23 -6.67 1.24 8.71
C TRP A 23 -6.85 0.71 10.12
N ASP A 24 -7.98 0.07 10.36
CA ASP A 24 -8.16 -0.70 11.59
C ASP A 24 -7.29 -1.95 11.55
N GLU A 25 -6.81 -2.39 12.72
CA GLU A 25 -6.00 -3.61 12.80
C GLU A 25 -6.77 -4.84 12.26
N SER A 26 -8.09 -4.88 12.45
CA SER A 26 -8.97 -5.90 11.88
C SER A 26 -8.99 -5.87 10.36
N GLU A 27 -9.06 -4.68 9.74
CA GLU A 27 -9.02 -4.53 8.29
C GLU A 27 -7.68 -5.02 7.74
N VAL A 28 -6.56 -4.69 8.40
CA VAL A 28 -5.23 -5.15 7.99
C VAL A 28 -5.12 -6.69 8.09
N LYS A 29 -5.65 -7.29 9.16
CA LYS A 29 -5.67 -8.75 9.32
C LYS A 29 -6.52 -9.43 8.24
N GLU A 30 -7.68 -8.88 7.95
CA GLU A 30 -8.56 -9.38 6.89
C GLU A 30 -7.91 -9.25 5.51
N PHE A 31 -7.31 -8.10 5.22
CA PHE A 31 -6.57 -7.85 3.99
C PHE A 31 -5.47 -8.90 3.79
N VAL A 32 -4.65 -9.16 4.83
CA VAL A 32 -3.57 -10.17 4.75
C VAL A 32 -4.13 -11.57 4.51
N ARG A 33 -5.27 -11.92 5.13
CA ARG A 33 -5.94 -13.22 4.91
C ARG A 33 -6.38 -13.35 3.45
N LEU A 34 -7.17 -12.39 2.95
CA LEU A 34 -7.65 -12.38 1.56
C LEU A 34 -6.50 -12.33 0.55
N TRP A 35 -5.41 -11.61 0.87
CA TRP A 35 -4.22 -11.57 0.05
C TRP A 35 -3.49 -12.92 0.00
N LYS A 36 -3.54 -13.74 1.06
CA LYS A 36 -2.97 -15.10 1.03
C LYS A 36 -3.85 -16.09 0.29
N GLU A 37 -5.13 -15.78 0.11
CA GLU A 37 -6.11 -16.56 -0.66
C GLU A 37 -6.10 -16.19 -2.16
N ASP A 38 -5.07 -15.50 -2.63
CA ASP A 38 -4.91 -15.04 -4.01
C ASP A 38 -6.02 -14.08 -4.54
N THR A 39 -6.84 -13.50 -3.64
CA THR A 39 -7.85 -12.48 -4.00
C THR A 39 -7.19 -11.32 -4.75
N SER A 40 -7.76 -10.90 -5.87
CA SER A 40 -7.16 -9.86 -6.72
C SER A 40 -7.29 -8.47 -6.09
N ILE A 41 -6.41 -7.53 -6.46
CA ILE A 41 -6.49 -6.14 -5.98
C ILE A 41 -7.81 -5.45 -6.37
N TRP A 42 -8.43 -5.86 -7.47
CA TRP A 42 -9.74 -5.36 -7.92
C TRP A 42 -10.86 -5.81 -6.99
N GLU A 43 -10.86 -7.07 -6.59
CA GLU A 43 -11.82 -7.61 -5.62
C GLU A 43 -11.61 -7.02 -4.23
N LEU A 44 -10.35 -6.85 -3.81
CA LEU A 44 -10.02 -6.20 -2.54
C LEU A 44 -10.48 -4.74 -2.52
N ALA A 45 -10.24 -3.98 -3.60
CA ALA A 45 -10.71 -2.60 -3.71
C ALA A 45 -12.24 -2.50 -3.57
N LYS A 46 -12.98 -3.44 -4.18
CA LYS A 46 -14.44 -3.53 -4.04
C LYS A 46 -14.86 -3.92 -2.62
N HIS A 47 -14.15 -4.86 -2.00
CA HIS A 47 -14.43 -5.36 -0.64
C HIS A 47 -14.26 -4.27 0.41
N PHE A 48 -13.11 -3.59 0.41
CA PHE A 48 -12.80 -2.52 1.36
C PHE A 48 -13.38 -1.16 0.95
N GLN A 49 -14.02 -1.07 -0.21
CA GLN A 49 -14.56 0.18 -0.79
C GLN A 49 -13.51 1.29 -0.86
N ARG A 50 -12.28 0.94 -1.23
CA ARG A 50 -11.11 1.82 -1.22
C ARG A 50 -10.38 1.83 -2.58
N PRO A 51 -9.73 2.93 -2.96
CA PRO A 51 -8.94 3.01 -4.18
C PRO A 51 -7.79 2.01 -4.22
N GLN A 52 -7.53 1.41 -5.39
CA GLN A 52 -6.41 0.46 -5.55
C GLN A 52 -5.05 1.00 -5.12
N ALA A 53 -4.84 2.33 -5.21
CA ALA A 53 -3.61 2.97 -4.76
C ALA A 53 -3.39 2.82 -3.23
N GLU A 54 -4.45 2.91 -2.42
CA GLU A 54 -4.36 2.66 -0.97
C GLU A 54 -4.02 1.19 -0.70
N LEU A 55 -4.65 0.27 -1.43
CA LEU A 55 -4.39 -1.16 -1.31
C LEU A 55 -2.95 -1.49 -1.75
N ALA A 56 -2.44 -0.86 -2.81
CA ALA A 56 -1.06 -1.01 -3.28
C ALA A 56 -0.04 -0.56 -2.22
N LEU A 57 -0.32 0.54 -1.53
CA LEU A 57 0.52 1.01 -0.42
C LEU A 57 0.43 0.09 0.80
N LEU A 58 -0.75 -0.48 1.08
CA LEU A 58 -0.89 -1.49 2.13
C LEU A 58 -0.11 -2.77 1.79
N ILE A 59 -0.11 -3.22 0.53
CA ILE A 59 0.72 -4.34 0.06
C ILE A 59 2.19 -4.06 0.36
N MET A 60 2.67 -2.88 -0.05
CA MET A 60 4.06 -2.46 0.16
C MET A 60 4.43 -2.45 1.64
N ASP A 61 3.56 -1.90 2.51
CA ASP A 61 3.75 -1.89 3.96
C ASP A 61 3.82 -3.31 4.55
N GLN A 62 2.88 -4.19 4.17
CA GLN A 62 2.86 -5.57 4.68
C GLN A 62 4.03 -6.42 4.15
N GLU A 63 4.52 -6.15 2.94
CA GLU A 63 5.70 -6.80 2.36
C GLU A 63 6.98 -6.37 3.09
N ILE A 64 7.17 -5.06 3.31
CA ILE A 64 8.30 -4.52 4.09
C ILE A 64 8.33 -5.11 5.50
N LYS A 65 7.14 -5.31 6.09
CA LYS A 65 6.97 -5.94 7.42
C LYS A 65 7.08 -7.47 7.39
N GLY A 66 7.28 -8.09 6.23
CA GLY A 66 7.43 -9.53 6.05
C GLY A 66 6.16 -10.35 6.33
N ARG A 67 4.98 -9.72 6.34
CA ARG A 67 3.70 -10.39 6.64
C ARG A 67 3.09 -11.10 5.44
N ILE A 68 3.41 -10.61 4.24
CA ILE A 68 3.02 -11.19 2.96
C ILE A 68 4.25 -11.34 2.06
N LYS A 69 4.16 -12.22 1.07
CA LYS A 69 5.16 -12.34 0.00
C LYS A 69 4.65 -11.63 -1.25
N PRO A 70 5.54 -11.02 -2.06
CA PRO A 70 5.17 -10.51 -3.36
C PRO A 70 4.63 -11.65 -4.24
N ARG A 71 3.55 -11.40 -4.97
CA ARG A 71 3.02 -12.35 -5.96
C ARG A 71 3.82 -12.22 -7.27
N LYS A 72 3.82 -13.28 -8.09
CA LYS A 72 4.58 -13.37 -9.37
C LYS A 72 4.21 -12.27 -10.37
N ILE A 73 2.99 -11.78 -10.29
CA ILE A 73 2.48 -10.60 -10.98
C ILE A 73 2.54 -9.50 -9.92
N GLY A 74 3.23 -8.39 -10.18
CA GLY A 74 3.55 -7.36 -9.17
C GLY A 74 2.33 -6.57 -8.71
N LEU A 75 2.47 -5.26 -8.53
CA LEU A 75 1.32 -4.35 -8.33
C LEU A 75 0.45 -4.17 -9.60
N GLY A 76 0.52 -5.13 -10.54
CA GLY A 76 -0.03 -5.10 -11.89
C GLY A 76 0.77 -6.02 -12.80
#